data_AF-A0A2D3T552-F1
#
_entry.id   AF-A0A2D3T552-F1
#
_cell.length_a   1.000
_cell.length_b   1.000
_cell.length_c   1.000
_cell.angle_alpha   90.00
_cell.angle_beta   90.00
_cell.angle_gamma   90.00
#
_symmetry.space_group_name_H-M   'P 1'
#
loop_
_entity.id
_entity.type
_entity.pdbx_description
1 polymer ?
#
loop_
_entity_poly.entity_id
_entity_poly.type
_entity_poly.pdbx_seq_one_letter_code
_entity_poly.pdbx_strand_id
1 'polypeptide(L)'
;MSYSVDFRQKVLSIREKEGLSIRATAKRFHVGTDTLRRWLKRIEPKPSGPRRGKMDKEAFIKDVAEYPDSYQRERAARFWVCPKAIWQALKRWGLTYKKNSASSQGKRRGTTGVPGKNRGVSKAG
;
A
#
# COMPACT_ATOMS: atom_id res chain seq x y z
N MET A 1 1.88 -1.73 -20.41
CA MET A 1 2.18 -0.46 -21.13
C MET A 1 0.88 0.27 -21.39
N SER A 2 0.75 1.53 -20.96
CA SER A 2 -0.47 2.33 -21.19
C SER A 2 -0.14 3.40 -22.22
N TYR A 3 -0.96 3.51 -23.27
CA TYR A 3 -0.80 4.56 -24.29
C TYR A 3 -1.22 5.93 -23.73
N SER A 4 -0.54 7.01 -24.11
CA SER A 4 -0.91 8.38 -23.72
C SER A 4 -2.29 8.75 -24.25
N VAL A 5 -2.99 9.66 -23.58
CA VAL A 5 -4.34 10.12 -23.98
C VAL A 5 -4.30 10.73 -25.39
N ASP A 6 -3.29 11.56 -25.67
CA ASP A 6 -3.11 12.21 -26.97
C ASP A 6 -2.98 11.19 -28.11
N PHE A 7 -2.25 10.10 -27.89
CA PHE A 7 -2.12 9.03 -28.87
C PHE A 7 -3.46 8.36 -29.15
N ARG A 8 -4.26 8.09 -28.10
CA ARG A 8 -5.60 7.50 -28.24
C ARG A 8 -6.50 8.39 -29.07
N GLN A 9 -6.52 9.70 -28.76
CA GLN A 9 -7.30 10.69 -29.48
C GLN A 9 -6.87 10.79 -30.95
N LYS A 10 -5.56 10.82 -31.22
CA LYS A 10 -5.01 10.87 -32.58
C LYS A 10 -5.42 9.65 -33.41
N VAL A 11 -5.32 8.45 -32.84
CA VAL A 11 -5.71 7.20 -33.53
C VAL A 11 -7.21 7.19 -33.84
N LEU A 12 -8.06 7.63 -32.91
CA LEU A 12 -9.50 7.73 -33.13
C LEU A 12 -9.85 8.78 -34.19
N SER A 13 -9.20 9.95 -34.17
CA SER A 13 -9.40 11.00 -35.19
C SER A 13 -9.01 10.52 -36.58
N ILE A 14 -7.89 9.81 -36.73
CA ILE A 14 -7.45 9.28 -38.02
C ILE A 14 -8.43 8.20 -38.51
N ARG A 15 -8.90 7.33 -37.61
CA ARG A 15 -9.91 6.33 -37.96
C ARG A 15 -11.19 6.97 -38.50
N GLU A 16 -11.68 8.03 -37.87
CA GLU A 16 -12.90 8.74 -38.30
C GLU A 16 -12.69 9.47 -39.64
N LYS A 17 -11.56 10.16 -39.80
CA LYS A 17 -11.22 10.87 -41.06
C LYS A 17 -11.10 9.94 -42.25
N GLU A 18 -10.55 8.74 -42.06
CA GLU A 18 -10.32 7.78 -43.15
C GLU A 18 -11.39 6.69 -43.24
N GLY A 19 -12.41 6.71 -42.38
CA GLY A 19 -13.49 5.71 -42.39
C GLY A 19 -13.02 4.27 -42.11
N LEU A 20 -11.90 4.09 -41.40
CA LEU A 20 -11.28 2.77 -41.23
C LEU A 20 -12.08 1.86 -40.28
N SER A 21 -12.09 0.56 -40.61
CA SER A 21 -12.57 -0.47 -39.68
C SER A 21 -11.63 -0.59 -38.46
N ILE A 22 -12.14 -1.12 -37.35
CA ILE A 22 -11.34 -1.32 -36.12
C ILE A 22 -10.13 -2.23 -36.39
N ARG A 23 -10.31 -3.29 -37.21
CA ARG A 23 -9.22 -4.21 -37.57
C ARG A 23 -8.15 -3.54 -38.44
N ALA A 24 -8.57 -2.74 -39.42
CA ALA A 24 -7.64 -2.00 -40.27
C ALA A 24 -6.84 -0.96 -39.46
N THR A 25 -7.51 -0.24 -38.57
CA THR A 25 -6.88 0.72 -37.64
C THR A 25 -5.87 0.03 -36.71
N ALA A 26 -6.27 -1.11 -36.13
CA ALA A 26 -5.41 -1.92 -35.26
C ALA A 26 -4.12 -2.36 -35.99
N LYS A 27 -4.25 -2.85 -37.22
CA LYS A 27 -3.12 -3.26 -38.05
C LYS A 27 -2.19 -2.08 -38.38
N ARG A 28 -2.76 -0.92 -38.75
CA ARG A 28 -2.00 0.27 -39.14
C ARG A 28 -1.18 0.87 -37.99
N PHE A 29 -1.75 0.91 -36.79
CA PHE A 29 -1.08 1.50 -35.62
C PHE A 29 -0.37 0.45 -34.75
N HIS A 30 -0.38 -0.83 -35.15
CA HIS A 30 0.15 -1.95 -34.37
C HIS A 30 -0.42 -2.01 -32.94
N VAL A 31 -1.72 -1.70 -32.81
CA VAL A 31 -2.46 -1.74 -31.54
C VAL A 31 -3.46 -2.89 -31.57
N GLY A 32 -3.64 -3.59 -30.45
CA GLY A 32 -4.65 -4.65 -30.35
C GLY A 32 -6.08 -4.15 -30.58
N THR A 33 -6.91 -4.93 -31.25
CA THR A 33 -8.33 -4.58 -31.55
C THR A 33 -9.15 -4.27 -30.31
N ASP A 34 -8.91 -5.00 -29.21
CA ASP A 34 -9.59 -4.77 -27.93
C ASP A 34 -9.18 -3.45 -27.29
N THR A 35 -7.95 -2.99 -27.52
CA THR A 35 -7.46 -1.71 -27.03
C THR A 35 -8.21 -0.56 -27.70
N LEU A 36 -8.44 -0.63 -29.01
CA LEU A 36 -9.29 0.35 -29.72
C LEU A 36 -10.74 0.33 -29.22
N ARG A 37 -11.31 -0.87 -29.01
CA ARG A 37 -12.66 -1.00 -28.43
C ARG A 37 -12.74 -0.36 -27.04
N ARG A 38 -11.70 -0.52 -26.21
CA ARG A 38 -11.61 0.13 -24.89
C ARG A 38 -11.53 1.65 -25.03
N TRP A 39 -10.76 2.19 -25.97
CA TRP A 39 -10.67 3.64 -26.18
C TRP A 39 -11.97 4.26 -26.67
N LEU A 40 -12.71 3.57 -27.54
CA LEU A 40 -14.05 3.98 -27.98
C LEU A 40 -15.03 4.05 -26.81
N LYS A 41 -14.93 3.12 -25.85
CA LYS A 41 -15.75 3.14 -24.64
C LYS A 41 -15.29 4.22 -23.65
N ARG A 42 -13.98 4.41 -23.50
CA ARG A 42 -13.36 5.36 -22.58
C ARG A 42 -11.94 5.68 -23.02
N ILE A 43 -11.72 6.94 -23.38
CA ILE A 43 -10.40 7.45 -23.79
C ILE A 43 -9.48 7.55 -22.57
N GLU A 44 -9.98 8.09 -21.46
CA GLU A 44 -9.19 8.27 -20.24
C GLU A 44 -8.81 6.94 -19.58
N PRO A 45 -7.55 6.77 -19.13
CA PRO A 45 -7.20 5.60 -18.32
C PRO A 45 -8.04 5.56 -17.04
N LYS A 46 -8.37 4.34 -16.59
CA LYS A 46 -9.02 4.18 -15.29
C LYS A 46 -8.04 4.59 -14.19
N PRO A 47 -8.39 5.52 -13.29
CA PRO A 47 -7.53 5.83 -12.15
C PRO A 47 -7.39 4.58 -11.30
N SER A 48 -6.14 4.22 -10.98
CA SER A 48 -5.87 3.19 -9.98
C SER A 48 -6.14 3.81 -8.61
N GLY A 49 -7.10 3.26 -7.87
CA GLY A 49 -7.40 3.73 -6.52
C GLY A 49 -6.26 3.38 -5.54
N PRO A 50 -6.12 4.12 -4.42
CA PRO A 50 -5.17 3.76 -3.39
C PRO A 50 -5.51 2.37 -2.82
N ARG A 51 -4.48 1.54 -2.65
CA ARG A 51 -4.65 0.23 -2.01
C ARG A 51 -4.99 0.42 -0.53
N ARG A 52 -6.14 -0.11 -0.10
CA ARG A 52 -6.49 -0.13 1.33
C ARG A 52 -5.54 -1.07 2.07
N GLY A 53 -4.84 -0.54 3.08
CA GLY A 53 -3.98 -1.32 3.97
C GLY A 53 -4.78 -2.04 5.05
N LYS A 54 -4.15 -2.98 5.76
CA LYS A 54 -4.78 -3.72 6.88
C LYS A 54 -5.08 -2.88 8.13
N MET A 55 -4.58 -1.64 8.20
CA MET A 55 -4.64 -0.83 9.40
C MET A 55 -5.61 0.33 9.21
N ASP A 56 -6.57 0.43 10.12
CA ASP A 56 -7.50 1.55 10.17
C ASP A 56 -6.80 2.81 10.69
N LYS A 57 -7.08 3.94 10.03
CA LYS A 57 -6.46 5.23 10.33
C LYS A 57 -6.96 5.80 11.64
N GLU A 58 -8.26 5.73 11.88
CA GLU A 58 -8.88 6.32 13.07
C GLU A 58 -8.48 5.55 14.32
N ALA A 59 -8.53 4.21 14.27
CA ALA A 59 -8.06 3.36 15.35
C ALA A 59 -6.59 3.61 15.71
N PHE A 60 -5.72 3.80 14.71
CA PHE A 60 -4.30 4.07 14.96
C PHE A 60 -4.03 5.44 15.56
N ILE A 61 -4.75 6.49 15.14
CA ILE A 61 -4.62 7.82 15.73
C ILE A 61 -5.01 7.79 17.20
N LYS A 62 -6.09 7.07 17.55
CA LYS A 62 -6.52 6.87 18.94
C LYS A 62 -5.44 6.15 19.78
N ASP A 63 -4.86 5.06 19.25
CA ASP A 63 -3.76 4.34 19.94
C ASP A 63 -2.51 5.21 20.16
N VAL A 64 -2.20 6.11 19.22
CA VAL A 64 -1.09 7.06 19.36
C VAL A 64 -1.37 8.10 20.45
N ALA A 65 -2.61 8.58 20.57
CA ALA A 65 -3.01 9.53 21.60
C ALA A 65 -3.07 8.88 23.00
N GLU A 66 -3.60 7.66 23.12
CA GLU A 66 -3.76 6.96 24.39
C GLU A 66 -2.41 6.47 24.96
N TYR A 67 -1.48 6.06 24.09
CA TYR A 67 -0.20 5.51 24.50
C TYR A 67 0.97 6.24 23.84
N PRO A 68 1.25 7.51 24.15
CA PRO A 68 2.24 8.30 23.42
C PRO A 68 3.65 7.69 23.48
N ASP A 69 4.03 7.11 24.62
CA ASP A 69 5.37 6.53 24.85
C ASP A 69 5.50 5.06 24.40
N SER A 70 4.46 4.45 23.82
CA SER A 70 4.52 3.05 23.40
C SER A 70 5.51 2.83 22.25
N TYR A 71 6.37 1.82 22.42
CA TYR A 71 7.30 1.39 21.38
C TYR A 71 6.55 0.84 20.17
N GLN A 72 7.17 0.96 18.99
CA GLN A 72 6.60 0.44 17.74
C GLN A 72 6.29 -1.06 17.80
N ARG A 73 7.05 -1.85 18.58
CA ARG A 73 6.81 -3.28 18.79
C ARG A 73 5.53 -3.55 19.60
N GLU A 74 5.23 -2.73 20.60
CA GLU A 74 4.00 -2.84 21.41
C GLU A 74 2.77 -2.50 20.56
N ARG A 75 2.84 -1.39 19.81
CA ARG A 75 1.78 -1.00 18.87
C ARG A 75 1.54 -2.07 17.81
N ALA A 76 2.63 -2.63 17.27
CA ALA A 76 2.57 -3.70 16.27
C ALA A 76 1.81 -4.93 16.79
N ALA A 77 2.00 -5.31 18.06
CA ALA A 77 1.26 -6.40 18.68
C ALA A 77 -0.25 -6.10 18.79
N ARG A 78 -0.64 -4.87 19.11
CA ARG A 78 -2.06 -4.45 19.19
C ARG A 78 -2.77 -4.50 17.85
N PHE A 79 -2.09 -4.07 16.78
CA PHE A 79 -2.64 -4.04 15.42
C PHE A 79 -2.35 -5.33 14.62
N TRP A 80 -1.69 -6.32 15.21
CA TRP A 80 -1.31 -7.57 14.55
C TRP A 80 -0.52 -7.36 13.24
N VAL A 81 0.36 -6.35 13.24
CA VAL A 81 1.21 -5.99 12.10
C VAL A 81 2.68 -6.10 12.46
N CYS A 82 3.57 -5.96 11.48
CA CYS A 82 5.00 -5.86 11.76
C CYS A 82 5.37 -4.45 12.25
N PRO A 83 6.41 -4.28 13.09
CA PRO A 83 6.86 -2.96 13.57
C PRO A 83 7.20 -1.97 12.44
N LYS A 84 7.69 -2.47 11.30
CA LYS A 84 7.98 -1.63 10.14
C LYS A 84 6.72 -0.97 9.57
N ALA A 85 5.57 -1.64 9.61
CA ALA A 85 4.29 -1.08 9.16
C ALA A 85 3.86 0.09 10.06
N ILE A 86 4.06 -0.02 11.37
CA ILE A 86 3.81 1.06 12.34
C ILE A 86 4.68 2.29 12.01
N TRP A 87 5.98 2.09 11.79
CA TRP A 87 6.88 3.20 11.41
C TRP A 87 6.44 3.88 10.11
N GLN A 88 6.07 3.09 9.08
CA GLN A 88 5.57 3.64 7.82
C GLN A 88 4.28 4.43 8.02
N ALA A 89 3.39 3.98 8.91
CA ALA A 89 2.13 4.65 9.18
C ALA A 89 2.31 5.96 9.95
N LEU A 90 3.17 5.98 10.98
CA LEU A 90 3.55 7.21 11.69
C LEU A 90 4.09 8.25 10.71
N LYS A 91 5.00 7.84 9.82
CA LYS A 91 5.56 8.73 8.78
C LYS A 91 4.51 9.19 7.77
N ARG A 92 3.63 8.29 7.33
CA ARG A 92 2.57 8.60 6.35
C ARG A 92 1.53 9.58 6.88
N TRP A 93 1.20 9.51 8.17
CA TRP A 93 0.17 10.33 8.79
C TRP A 93 0.71 11.51 9.59
N GLY A 94 2.03 11.76 9.54
CA GLY A 94 2.64 12.90 10.23
C GLY A 94 2.57 12.83 11.76
N LEU A 95 2.31 11.64 12.32
CA LEU A 95 2.24 11.42 13.76
C LEU A 95 3.67 11.37 14.30
N THR A 96 4.17 12.52 14.70
CA THR A 96 5.49 12.70 15.26
C THR A 96 5.39 13.00 16.75
N TYR A 97 6.18 12.27 17.54
CA TYR A 97 6.30 12.49 18.97
C TYR A 97 7.30 13.62 19.22
N LYS A 98 6.83 14.76 19.75
CA LYS A 98 7.72 15.81 20.27
C LYS A 98 8.14 15.39 21.67
N LYS A 99 9.44 15.23 21.89
CA LYS A 99 9.98 14.90 23.22
C LYS A 99 9.72 16.06 24.18
N ASN A 100 9.05 15.79 25.28
CA ASN A 100 9.07 16.68 26.44
C ASN A 100 10.42 16.49 27.16
N SER A 101 10.99 17.57 27.69
CA SER A 101 12.29 17.58 28.37
C SER A 101 12.30 16.86 29.71
N ALA A 102 11.13 16.52 30.25
CA ALA A 102 10.99 15.74 31.46
C ALA A 102 11.32 14.26 31.18
N SER A 103 12.27 13.71 31.93
CA SER A 103 12.61 12.28 31.89
C SER A 103 11.40 11.43 32.30
N SER A 104 11.09 10.39 31.52
CA SER A 104 10.02 9.46 31.88
C SER A 104 10.37 8.73 33.18
N GLN A 105 9.45 8.73 34.14
CA GLN A 105 9.53 7.95 35.38
C GLN A 105 9.23 6.47 35.06
N GLY A 106 10.01 5.86 34.17
CA GLY A 106 9.78 4.51 33.65
C GLY A 106 10.68 3.48 34.33
N LYS A 107 10.10 2.58 35.14
CA LYS A 107 10.80 1.35 35.57
C LYS A 107 11.30 0.58 34.34
N ARG A 108 12.50 -0.03 34.43
CA ARG A 108 13.02 -0.97 33.43
C ARG A 108 11.97 -2.05 33.16
N ARG A 109 11.38 -2.04 31.97
CA ARG A 109 10.44 -3.08 31.53
C ARG A 109 11.27 -4.27 31.07
N GLY A 110 11.23 -5.35 31.86
CA GLY A 110 12.01 -6.56 31.62
C GLY A 110 11.77 -7.11 30.21
N THR A 111 12.84 -7.55 29.57
CA THR A 111 12.80 -8.31 28.33
C THR A 111 12.01 -9.59 28.61
N THR A 112 10.79 -9.71 28.09
CA THR A 112 10.08 -11.01 28.08
C THR A 112 10.79 -11.93 27.10
N GLY A 113 11.84 -12.61 27.60
CA GLY A 113 12.42 -13.76 26.93
C GLY A 113 11.34 -14.82 26.85
N VAL A 114 10.85 -15.10 25.63
CA VAL A 114 10.01 -16.26 25.36
C VAL A 114 10.84 -17.49 25.73
N PRO A 115 10.40 -18.36 26.66
CA PRO A 115 11.15 -19.57 27.00
C PRO A 115 11.27 -20.43 25.75
N GLY A 116 12.51 -20.72 25.34
CA GLY A 116 12.78 -21.65 24.26
C GLY A 116 12.13 -23.00 24.55
N LYS A 117 11.34 -23.49 23.60
CA LYS A 117 10.77 -24.85 23.59
C LYS A 117 11.87 -25.88 23.89
N ASN A 118 11.78 -26.55 25.04
CA ASN A 118 12.57 -27.75 25.33
C ASN A 118 12.32 -28.78 24.21
N ARG A 119 13.34 -29.07 23.40
CA ARG A 119 13.36 -30.27 22.56
C ARG A 119 13.83 -31.41 23.45
N GLY A 120 12.97 -32.42 23.59
CA GLY A 120 13.25 -33.61 24.37
C GLY A 120 14.51 -34.31 23.89
N VAL A 121 15.30 -34.77 24.85
CA VAL A 121 16.31 -35.81 24.62
C VAL A 121 15.98 -36.93 25.60
N SER A 122 15.30 -37.95 25.08
CA SER A 122 15.22 -39.26 25.70
C SER A 122 16.63 -39.87 25.68
N LYS A 123 17.17 -40.22 26.84
CA LYS A 123 18.31 -41.13 26.93
C LYS A 123 18.12 -42.11 28.08
N ALA A 124 18.00 -43.38 27.67
CA ALA A 124 18.48 -44.62 28.26
C ALA A 124 18.38 -44.83 29.79
N GLY A 125 17.59 -45.85 30.13
CA GLY A 125 17.64 -46.65 31.34
C GLY A 125 16.86 -47.92 31.06
#